data_AF-A0A2I0N3U7-F1
#
_entry.id   AF-A0A2I0N3U7-F1
#
_cell.length_a   1.000
_cell.length_b   1.000
_cell.length_c   1.000
_cell.angle_alpha   90.00
_cell.angle_beta   90.00
_cell.angle_gamma   90.00
#
_symmetry.space_group_name_H-M   'P 1'
#
loop_
_entity.id
_entity.type
_entity.pdbx_description
1 polymer ?
#
loop_
_entity_poly.entity_id
_entity_poly.type
_entity_poly.pdbx_seq_one_letter_code
_entity_poly.pdbx_strand_id
1 'polypeptide(L)'
;MNLVIRREGEAAAKYLKERYKTPYLMARPYGIRGTVDWLERLEQFFALPLDSAFIHREIDVLNRQIQPMQVVLSRFLRAHKEESKLVLAGHRDVLLGIAAYAKESFEFEDIFCVGSCSSLGDIDMEPLTDQLKQTLAADPKGFLMGSGELLH
;
A
#
# COMPACT_ATOMS: atom_id res chain seq x y z
N MET A 1 -10.48 -15.66 16.03
CA MET A 1 -9.39 -15.19 15.13
C MET A 1 -9.36 -13.68 15.18
N ASN A 2 -8.19 -13.06 15.21
CA ASN A 2 -8.03 -11.62 15.08
C ASN A 2 -7.43 -11.28 13.70
N LEU A 3 -8.06 -10.37 12.97
CA LEU A 3 -7.54 -9.88 11.70
C LEU A 3 -6.79 -8.57 11.97
N VAL A 4 -5.47 -8.59 11.79
CA VAL A 4 -4.60 -7.47 12.12
C VAL A 4 -4.17 -6.80 10.83
N ILE A 5 -4.79 -5.65 10.54
CA ILE A 5 -4.62 -4.91 9.29
C ILE A 5 -3.43 -3.93 9.35
N ARG A 6 -3.10 -3.46 10.56
CA ARG A 6 -1.96 -2.57 10.79
C ARG A 6 -1.14 -3.01 11.99
N ARG A 7 0.16 -2.71 12.00
CA ARG A 7 1.07 -3.15 13.06
C ARG A 7 0.68 -2.65 14.45
N GLU A 8 -0.04 -1.53 14.55
CA GLU A 8 -0.49 -0.98 15.84
C GLU A 8 -1.37 -1.99 16.60
N GLY A 9 -2.07 -2.89 15.88
CA GLY A 9 -2.86 -3.96 16.47
C GLY A 9 -2.07 -5.23 16.83
N GLU A 10 -0.79 -5.33 16.47
CA GLU A 10 -0.01 -6.56 16.62
C GLU A 10 0.19 -6.95 18.09
N ALA A 11 0.50 -5.97 18.94
CA ALA A 11 0.72 -6.20 20.37
C ALA A 11 -0.55 -6.76 21.04
N ALA A 12 -1.71 -6.17 20.73
CA ALA A 12 -2.99 -6.66 21.21
C ALA A 12 -3.29 -8.08 20.71
N ALA A 13 -3.02 -8.36 19.43
CA ALA A 13 -3.24 -9.68 18.87
C ALA A 13 -2.34 -10.76 19.48
N LYS A 14 -1.06 -10.44 19.75
CA LYS A 14 -0.13 -11.32 20.48
C LYS A 14 -0.64 -11.62 21.89
N TYR A 15 -1.06 -10.59 22.63
CA TYR A 15 -1.67 -10.76 23.95
C TYR A 15 -2.89 -11.68 23.92
N LEU A 16 -3.81 -11.48 22.97
CA LEU A 16 -5.01 -12.30 22.83
C LEU A 16 -4.68 -13.76 22.46
N LYS A 17 -3.64 -13.97 21.65
CA LYS A 17 -3.12 -15.31 21.34
C LYS A 17 -2.55 -16.00 22.56
N GLU A 18 -1.76 -15.30 23.38
CA GLU A 18 -1.15 -15.88 24.57
C GLU A 18 -2.20 -16.22 25.64
N ARG A 19 -3.06 -15.25 25.96
CA ARG A 19 -4.02 -15.30 27.07
C ARG A 19 -5.25 -16.14 26.78
N TYR A 20 -5.77 -16.06 25.56
CA TYR A 20 -7.06 -16.67 25.16
C TYR A 20 -6.91 -17.67 24.01
N LYS A 21 -5.68 -18.00 23.59
CA LYS A 21 -5.40 -18.91 22.47
C LYS A 21 -6.10 -18.50 21.17
N THR A 22 -6.43 -17.21 21.04
CA THR A 22 -7.10 -16.69 19.84
C THR A 22 -6.04 -16.44 18.76
N PRO A 23 -6.05 -17.17 17.63
CA PRO A 23 -5.07 -16.95 16.58
C PRO A 23 -5.24 -15.56 15.94
N TYR A 24 -4.20 -15.09 15.25
CA TYR A 24 -4.27 -13.84 14.49
C TYR A 24 -3.61 -13.99 13.12
N LEU A 25 -4.12 -13.23 12.15
CA LEU A 25 -3.56 -13.09 10.81
C LEU A 25 -3.14 -11.64 10.60
N MET A 26 -1.83 -11.42 10.42
CA MET A 26 -1.30 -10.13 9.99
C MET A 26 -1.41 -10.01 8.47
N ALA A 27 -2.06 -8.94 7.99
CA ALA A 27 -2.29 -8.71 6.57
C ALA A 27 -2.30 -7.22 6.24
N ARG A 28 -2.13 -6.91 4.95
CA ARG A 28 -2.09 -5.56 4.40
C ARG A 28 -2.89 -5.54 3.09
N PRO A 29 -4.23 -5.60 3.15
CA PRO A 29 -5.09 -5.71 1.97
C PRO A 29 -5.20 -4.36 1.24
N TYR A 30 -4.09 -3.89 0.67
CA TYR A 30 -4.05 -2.67 -0.12
C TYR A 30 -4.05 -3.01 -1.60
N GLY A 31 -4.86 -2.28 -2.37
CA GLY A 31 -5.06 -2.56 -3.78
C GLY A 31 -5.83 -3.85 -4.03
N ILE A 32 -6.09 -4.12 -5.32
CA ILE A 32 -6.87 -5.29 -5.74
C ILE A 32 -6.12 -6.58 -5.36
N ARG A 33 -4.86 -6.71 -5.80
CA ARG A 33 -4.07 -7.92 -5.56
C ARG A 33 -3.79 -8.16 -4.07
N GLY A 34 -3.36 -7.14 -3.34
CA GLY A 34 -3.12 -7.28 -1.89
C GLY A 34 -4.38 -7.70 -1.12
N THR A 35 -5.57 -7.31 -1.59
CA THR A 35 -6.84 -7.77 -1.02
C THR A 35 -7.14 -9.22 -1.39
N VAL A 36 -6.93 -9.62 -2.65
CA VAL A 36 -7.13 -11.01 -3.11
C VAL A 36 -6.19 -11.97 -2.37
N ASP A 37 -4.90 -11.66 -2.31
CA ASP A 37 -3.89 -12.46 -1.59
C ASP A 37 -4.28 -12.61 -0.10
N TRP A 38 -4.88 -11.57 0.51
CA TRP A 38 -5.37 -11.65 1.87
C TRP A 38 -6.58 -12.58 2.02
N LEU A 39 -7.53 -12.53 1.10
CA LEU A 39 -8.68 -13.44 1.08
C LEU A 39 -8.25 -14.89 0.91
N GLU A 40 -7.30 -15.18 0.02
CA GLU A 40 -6.73 -16.53 -0.16
C GLU A 40 -6.07 -17.06 1.11
N ARG A 41 -5.36 -16.19 1.86
CA ARG A 41 -4.81 -16.56 3.17
C ARG A 41 -5.89 -16.83 4.21
N LEU A 42 -7.04 -16.16 4.13
CA LEU A 42 -8.19 -16.44 5.01
C LEU A 42 -8.82 -17.79 4.66
N GLU A 43 -9.01 -18.09 3.38
CA GLU A 43 -9.50 -19.39 2.90
C GLU A 43 -8.66 -20.53 3.46
N GLN A 44 -7.32 -20.44 3.30
CA GLN A 44 -6.39 -21.44 3.81
C GLN A 44 -6.48 -21.58 5.34
N PHE A 45 -6.64 -20.48 6.07
CA PHE A 45 -6.70 -20.52 7.51
C PHE A 45 -8.00 -21.15 8.03
N PHE A 46 -9.13 -20.78 7.43
CA PHE A 46 -10.44 -21.23 7.88
C PHE A 46 -10.90 -22.53 7.23
N ALA A 47 -10.20 -22.99 6.19
CA ALA A 47 -10.65 -24.07 5.29
C ALA A 47 -12.08 -23.81 4.77
N LEU A 48 -12.41 -22.53 4.55
CA LEU A 48 -13.70 -22.08 4.05
C LEU A 48 -13.54 -21.58 2.62
N PRO A 49 -14.20 -22.21 1.64
CA PRO A 49 -14.03 -21.83 0.25
C PRO A 49 -14.50 -20.40 0.03
N LEU A 50 -13.73 -19.62 -0.72
CA LEU A 50 -14.13 -18.29 -1.14
C LEU A 50 -15.18 -18.39 -2.25
N ASP A 51 -16.10 -17.43 -2.25
CA ASP A 51 -16.97 -17.21 -3.40
C ASP A 51 -16.16 -16.59 -4.54
N SER A 52 -15.53 -17.46 -5.32
CA SER A 52 -14.72 -17.06 -6.48
C SER A 52 -15.55 -16.25 -7.48
N ALA A 53 -16.83 -16.58 -7.68
CA ALA A 53 -17.67 -15.86 -8.65
C ALA A 53 -17.95 -14.42 -8.20
N PHE A 54 -18.15 -14.21 -6.90
CA PHE A 54 -18.24 -12.88 -6.31
C PHE A 54 -16.91 -12.11 -6.46
N ILE A 55 -15.78 -12.72 -6.07
CA ILE A 55 -14.47 -12.06 -6.11
C ILE A 55 -14.12 -11.61 -7.54
N HIS A 56 -14.27 -12.47 -8.54
CA HIS A 56 -13.98 -12.11 -9.93
C HIS A 56 -14.88 -10.97 -10.42
N ARG A 57 -16.16 -10.98 -10.04
CA ARG A 57 -17.09 -9.89 -10.38
C ARG A 57 -16.66 -8.56 -9.78
N GLU A 58 -16.25 -8.54 -8.51
CA GLU A 58 -15.78 -7.33 -7.85
C GLU A 58 -14.48 -6.82 -8.48
N ILE A 59 -13.54 -7.71 -8.80
CA ILE A 59 -12.30 -7.36 -9.53
C ILE A 59 -12.64 -6.71 -10.87
N ASP A 60 -13.57 -7.29 -11.65
CA ASP A 60 -13.99 -6.74 -12.93
C ASP A 60 -14.66 -5.37 -12.80
N VAL A 61 -15.47 -5.16 -11.76
CA VAL A 61 -16.08 -3.86 -11.46
C VAL A 61 -15.02 -2.83 -11.13
N LEU A 62 -14.08 -3.15 -10.24
CA LEU A 62 -13.00 -2.25 -9.83
C LEU A 62 -12.09 -1.90 -11.02
N ASN A 63 -11.70 -2.88 -11.82
CA ASN A 63 -10.90 -2.65 -13.03
C ASN A 63 -11.60 -1.72 -14.01
N ARG A 64 -12.90 -1.91 -14.26
CA ARG A 64 -13.68 -0.98 -15.12
C ARG A 64 -13.73 0.44 -14.55
N GLN A 65 -13.80 0.60 -13.24
CA GLN A 65 -13.83 1.90 -12.59
C GLN A 65 -12.49 2.66 -12.68
N ILE A 66 -11.37 1.95 -12.55
CA ILE A 66 -10.04 2.58 -12.57
C ILE A 66 -9.46 2.71 -13.99
N GLN A 67 -9.94 1.93 -14.95
CA GLN A 67 -9.41 1.87 -16.33
C GLN A 67 -9.28 3.24 -17.02
N PRO A 68 -10.24 4.19 -16.91
CA PRO A 68 -10.06 5.51 -17.50
C PRO A 68 -8.80 6.23 -16.98
N MET A 69 -8.54 6.14 -15.67
CA MET A 69 -7.35 6.74 -15.07
C MET A 69 -6.08 5.99 -15.47
N GLN A 70 -6.11 4.66 -15.55
CA GLN A 70 -4.96 3.86 -15.99
C GLN A 70 -4.50 4.28 -17.40
N VAL A 71 -5.45 4.51 -18.31
CA VAL A 71 -5.14 4.94 -19.69
C VAL A 71 -4.52 6.34 -19.72
N VAL A 72 -5.08 7.29 -18.96
CA VAL A 72 -4.55 8.67 -18.90
C VAL A 72 -3.17 8.67 -18.25
N LEU A 73 -3.03 8.00 -17.12
CA LEU A 73 -1.80 7.99 -16.34
C LEU A 73 -0.67 7.26 -17.07
N SER A 74 -0.91 6.08 -17.64
CA SER A 74 0.12 5.35 -18.42
C SER A 74 0.65 6.16 -19.61
N ARG A 75 -0.18 7.00 -20.23
CA ARG A 75 0.27 7.93 -21.29
C ARG A 75 1.13 9.04 -20.71
N PHE A 76 0.70 9.64 -19.60
CA PHE A 76 1.45 10.67 -18.89
C PHE A 76 2.82 10.16 -18.45
N LEU A 77 2.88 9.02 -17.75
CA LEU A 77 4.13 8.45 -17.22
C LEU A 77 5.13 8.12 -18.34
N ARG A 78 4.65 7.69 -19.52
CA ARG A 78 5.51 7.45 -20.70
C ARG A 78 6.02 8.73 -21.34
N ALA A 79 5.20 9.77 -21.42
CA ALA A 79 5.57 11.04 -22.04
C ALA A 79 6.45 11.92 -21.13
N HIS A 80 6.24 11.84 -19.82
CA HIS A 80 6.86 12.69 -18.80
C HIS A 80 7.68 11.86 -17.80
N LYS A 81 8.60 11.03 -18.31
CA LYS A 81 9.38 10.11 -17.46
C LYS A 81 10.20 10.81 -16.36
N GLU A 82 10.65 12.05 -16.60
CA GLU A 82 11.36 12.86 -15.60
C GLU A 82 10.41 13.45 -14.54
N GLU A 83 9.10 13.45 -14.79
CA GLU A 83 8.06 13.94 -13.87
C GLU A 83 7.17 12.80 -13.35
N SER A 84 7.54 11.54 -13.58
CA SER A 84 6.74 10.37 -13.19
C SER A 84 7.05 9.84 -11.79
N LYS A 85 7.86 10.57 -11.02
CA LYS A 85 8.21 10.20 -9.65
C LYS A 85 6.98 10.22 -8.74
N LEU A 86 6.78 9.17 -7.96
CA LEU A 86 5.75 9.07 -6.93
C LEU A 86 6.39 9.09 -5.55
N VAL A 87 6.16 10.16 -4.80
CA VAL A 87 6.57 10.29 -3.40
C VAL A 87 5.41 9.86 -2.51
N LEU A 88 5.64 8.79 -1.74
CA LEU A 88 4.70 8.26 -0.78
C LEU A 88 5.20 8.55 0.63
N ALA A 89 4.36 9.11 1.48
CA ALA A 89 4.79 9.50 2.81
C ALA A 89 3.75 9.19 3.89
N GLY A 90 4.19 8.53 4.96
CA GLY A 90 3.30 8.10 6.04
C GLY A 90 3.78 6.86 6.79
N HIS A 91 2.82 6.09 7.31
CA HIS A 91 3.13 4.86 8.04
C HIS A 91 3.55 3.75 7.08
N ARG A 92 4.71 3.13 7.35
CA ARG A 92 5.27 1.97 6.62
C ARG A 92 4.24 0.96 6.09
N ASP A 93 3.29 0.50 6.91
CA ASP A 93 2.38 -0.56 6.48
C ASP A 93 1.44 -0.12 5.35
N VAL A 94 1.06 1.15 5.38
CA VAL A 94 0.32 1.82 4.32
C VAL A 94 1.24 2.02 3.11
N LEU A 95 2.46 2.51 3.31
CA LEU A 95 3.41 2.78 2.23
C LEU A 95 3.70 1.55 1.38
N LEU A 96 4.00 0.40 1.98
CA LEU A 96 4.27 -0.82 1.22
C LEU A 96 3.06 -1.24 0.37
N GLY A 97 1.86 -1.14 0.95
CA GLY A 97 0.63 -1.52 0.26
C GLY A 97 0.27 -0.58 -0.88
N ILE A 98 0.40 0.73 -0.66
CA ILE A 98 0.16 1.75 -1.67
C ILE A 98 1.22 1.70 -2.78
N ALA A 99 2.49 1.48 -2.44
CA ALA A 99 3.56 1.32 -3.43
C ALA A 99 3.31 0.11 -4.35
N ALA A 100 2.93 -1.04 -3.76
CA ALA A 100 2.56 -2.22 -4.54
C ALA A 100 1.36 -1.93 -5.45
N TYR A 101 0.31 -1.29 -4.92
CA TYR A 101 -0.86 -0.92 -5.71
C TYR A 101 -0.53 0.06 -6.84
N ALA A 102 0.30 1.08 -6.57
CA ALA A 102 0.74 2.06 -7.57
C ALA A 102 1.51 1.40 -8.71
N LYS A 103 2.40 0.45 -8.40
CA LYS A 103 3.16 -0.29 -9.39
C LYS A 103 2.26 -1.21 -10.22
N GLU A 104 1.40 -1.98 -9.57
CA GLU A 104 0.59 -3.01 -10.25
C GLU A 104 -0.59 -2.44 -11.02
N SER A 105 -1.24 -1.40 -10.51
CA SER A 105 -2.45 -0.84 -11.10
C SER A 105 -2.19 0.40 -11.94
N PHE A 106 -1.08 1.11 -11.75
CA PHE A 106 -0.84 2.41 -12.39
C PHE A 106 0.54 2.56 -13.03
N GLU A 107 1.35 1.49 -13.08
CA GLU A 107 2.63 1.45 -13.80
C GLU A 107 3.69 2.45 -13.31
N PHE A 108 3.60 2.91 -12.06
CA PHE A 108 4.67 3.71 -11.47
C PHE A 108 5.95 2.88 -11.30
N GLU A 109 7.06 3.37 -11.87
CA GLU A 109 8.39 2.75 -11.75
C GLU A 109 9.26 3.44 -10.68
N ASP A 110 9.23 4.78 -10.63
CA ASP A 110 10.00 5.60 -9.69
C ASP A 110 9.14 5.94 -8.47
N ILE A 111 9.23 5.11 -7.42
CA ILE A 111 8.47 5.26 -6.18
C ILE A 111 9.43 5.50 -5.02
N PHE A 112 9.28 6.62 -4.34
CA PHE A 112 10.09 7.03 -3.21
C PHE A 112 9.26 7.07 -1.93
N CYS A 113 9.65 6.28 -0.92
CA CYS A 113 8.90 6.15 0.33
C CYS A 113 9.55 6.93 1.48
N VAL A 114 8.76 7.74 2.18
CA VAL A 114 9.20 8.57 3.31
C VAL A 114 8.41 8.19 4.56
N GLY A 115 9.09 7.81 5.63
CA GLY A 115 8.41 7.31 6.83
C GLY A 115 9.21 7.46 8.11
N SER A 116 8.52 7.37 9.24
CA SER A 116 9.10 7.59 10.58
C SER A 116 9.88 6.41 11.16
N CYS A 117 10.14 5.34 10.39
CA CYS A 117 10.71 4.10 10.92
C CYS A 117 11.86 3.62 10.04
N SER A 118 13.08 3.72 10.56
CA SER A 118 14.31 3.28 9.91
C SER A 118 14.39 1.75 9.89
N SER A 119 14.29 1.18 8.69
CA SER A 119 14.64 -0.20 8.30
C SER A 119 13.90 -1.35 9.01
N LEU A 120 13.24 -2.20 8.20
CA LEU A 120 13.06 -3.64 8.46
C LEU A 120 12.41 -4.30 7.22
N GLY A 121 12.94 -4.15 6.00
CA GLY A 121 12.42 -4.83 4.79
C GLY A 121 12.93 -4.30 3.44
N ASP A 122 12.41 -4.86 2.33
CA ASP A 122 12.87 -4.70 0.93
C ASP A 122 12.56 -3.35 0.23
N ILE A 123 12.10 -2.33 0.96
CA ILE A 123 11.88 -0.98 0.40
C ILE A 123 12.73 0.00 1.18
N ASP A 124 13.62 0.69 0.47
CA ASP A 124 14.36 1.83 0.99
C ASP A 124 13.37 2.92 1.38
N MET A 125 13.29 3.20 2.68
CA MET A 125 12.49 4.28 3.22
C MET A 125 13.42 5.30 3.83
N GLU A 126 13.27 6.55 3.41
CA GLU A 126 13.99 7.65 4.02
C GLU A 126 13.22 8.20 5.24
N PRO A 127 13.95 8.59 6.31
CA PRO A 127 13.33 9.27 7.43
C PRO A 127 12.79 10.63 6.99
N LEU A 128 11.61 11.00 7.49
CA LEU A 128 11.10 12.34 7.29
C LEU A 128 11.96 13.34 8.07
N THR A 129 12.75 14.14 7.35
CA THR A 129 13.61 15.20 7.91
C THR A 129 13.25 16.55 7.30
N ASP A 130 13.56 17.65 8.00
CA ASP A 130 13.34 19.00 7.46
C ASP A 130 14.13 19.24 6.16
N GLN A 131 15.32 18.64 6.05
CA GLN A 131 16.11 18.69 4.83
C GLN A 131 15.40 17.99 3.66
N LEU A 132 14.82 16.81 3.91
CA LEU A 132 14.05 16.09 2.88
C LEU A 132 12.79 16.87 2.48
N LYS A 133 12.10 17.50 3.43
CA LYS A 133 10.97 18.40 3.12
C LYS A 133 11.39 19.55 2.21
N GLN A 134 12.52 20.21 2.51
CA GLN A 134 13.05 21.29 1.67
C GLN A 134 13.42 20.80 0.27
N THR A 135 14.03 19.61 0.15
CA THR A 135 14.35 19.00 -1.15
C THR A 135 13.09 18.72 -1.95
N LEU A 136 12.06 18.13 -1.32
CA LEU A 136 10.77 17.85 -1.98
C LEU A 136 10.01 19.14 -2.36
N ALA A 137 10.11 20.19 -1.55
CA ALA A 137 9.51 21.48 -1.87
C ALA A 137 10.26 22.21 -3.00
N ALA A 138 11.57 22.00 -3.14
CA ALA A 138 12.39 22.59 -4.18
C ALA A 138 12.25 21.89 -5.55
N ASP A 139 11.80 20.63 -5.56
CA ASP A 139 11.50 19.85 -6.77
C ASP A 139 10.02 19.46 -6.81
N PRO A 140 9.13 20.36 -7.31
CA PRO A 140 7.69 20.13 -7.33
C PRO A 140 7.24 19.13 -8.39
N LYS A 141 8.17 18.50 -9.13
CA LYS A 141 7.84 17.53 -10.18
C LYS A 141 7.37 16.21 -9.58
N GLY A 142 6.39 15.59 -10.22
CA GLY A 142 5.84 14.30 -9.80
C GLY A 142 4.62 14.39 -8.92
N PHE A 143 4.34 13.27 -8.25
CA PHE A 143 3.15 13.06 -7.45
C PHE A 143 3.53 12.91 -6.00
N LEU A 144 2.85 13.62 -5.10
CA LEU A 144 2.98 13.44 -3.66
C LEU A 144 1.69 12.85 -3.10
N MET A 145 1.80 11.75 -2.38
CA MET A 145 0.73 11.15 -1.60
C MET A 145 1.19 10.97 -0.16
N GLY A 146 0.67 11.81 0.74
CA GLY A 146 0.99 11.77 2.16
C GLY A 146 0.22 12.81 2.96
N SER A 147 0.60 12.98 4.22
CA SER A 147 0.02 14.03 5.07
C SER A 147 0.39 15.42 4.55
N GLY A 148 -0.54 16.38 4.64
CA GLY A 148 -0.28 17.79 4.27
C GLY A 148 0.86 18.43 5.06
N GLU A 149 1.22 17.87 6.22
CA GLU A 149 2.37 18.26 7.04
C GLU A 149 3.73 18.14 6.31
N LEU A 150 3.78 17.48 5.16
CA LEU A 150 4.98 17.36 4.33
C LEU A 150 5.23 18.60 3.47
N LEU A 151 4.20 19.42 3.27
CA LEU A 151 4.24 20.63 2.46
C LEU A 151 4.41 21.90 3.32
N HIS A 152 4.57 21.73 4.64
CA HIS A 152 4.66 22.79 5.64
C HIS A 152 5.85 22.57 6.60
#